data_AF-A0A2I2F8V3-F1
#
_entry.id   AF-A0A2I2F8V3-F1
#
_cell.length_a   1.000
_cell.length_b   1.000
_cell.length_c   1.000
_cell.angle_alpha   90.00
_cell.angle_beta   90.00
_cell.angle_gamma   90.00
#
_symmetry.space_group_name_H-M   'P 1'
#
loop_
_entity.id
_entity.type
_entity.pdbx_description
1 polymer ?
#
loop_
_entity_poly.entity_id
_entity_poly.type
_entity_poly.pdbx_seq_one_letter_code
_entity_poly.pdbx_strand_id
1 'polypeptide(L)'
;MFFKIILTYLTVTLTLNLITLGAAIALPRNINTVLDKLTELGTLEGKVDQELQSWTGEHNAAMPLLMAIQAWGDGMQDTTAAADEIQGPFHEADSKQVKDITVGMGDAMPKTFALFMNKKQVLEEAYLRGVIYFHLKSLLTRTESLADALGERMAEKDRKVMDGVVEDVVDGYENVIDEFEY
;
A
#
# COMPACT_ATOMS: atom_id res chain seq x y z
N MET A 1 8.65 -9.84 -73.69
CA MET A 1 9.72 -10.65 -73.07
C MET A 1 9.94 -10.10 -71.69
N PHE A 2 9.37 -10.73 -70.66
CA PHE A 2 10.02 -11.88 -70.02
C PHE A 2 11.36 -11.43 -69.48
N PHE A 3 11.38 -11.14 -68.18
CA PHE A 3 11.91 -12.10 -67.21
C PHE A 3 13.43 -12.00 -67.24
N LYS A 4 14.00 -11.49 -66.14
CA LYS A 4 14.65 -12.36 -65.16
C LYS A 4 16.06 -12.72 -65.65
N ILE A 5 17.11 -12.61 -64.87
CA ILE A 5 17.28 -13.17 -63.53
C ILE A 5 18.61 -12.51 -63.11
N ILE A 6 18.60 -11.71 -62.05
CA ILE A 6 18.80 -12.16 -60.68
C ILE A 6 20.30 -12.36 -60.41
N LEU A 7 20.69 -11.87 -59.22
CA LEU A 7 21.85 -12.30 -58.45
C LEU A 7 23.17 -11.69 -58.98
N THR A 8 24.02 -11.08 -58.17
CA THR A 8 24.42 -11.58 -56.86
C THR A 8 25.17 -10.46 -56.14
N TYR A 9 24.63 -10.04 -55.00
CA TYR A 9 25.36 -9.79 -53.76
C TYR A 9 26.33 -8.60 -53.61
N LEU A 10 26.34 -8.12 -52.36
CA LEU A 10 27.41 -7.37 -51.69
C LEU A 10 27.58 -5.93 -52.23
N THR A 11 27.43 -4.85 -51.46
CA THR A 11 27.56 -4.70 -50.01
C THR A 11 27.12 -3.27 -49.69
N VAL A 12 26.25 -3.11 -48.69
CA VAL A 12 26.37 -2.11 -47.60
C VAL A 12 26.42 -0.64 -48.04
N THR A 13 25.35 0.14 -47.85
CA THR A 13 25.17 0.90 -46.59
C THR A 13 23.78 1.56 -46.53
N LEU A 14 23.08 1.34 -45.40
CA LEU A 14 22.29 2.27 -44.55
C LEU A 14 21.54 3.44 -45.23
N THR A 15 20.30 3.84 -44.96
CA THR A 15 19.37 3.85 -43.81
C THR A 15 18.23 4.80 -44.28
N LEU A 16 16.95 4.77 -43.95
CA LEU A 16 16.25 4.68 -42.67
C LEU A 16 14.77 4.58 -43.09
N ASN A 17 14.13 3.43 -42.90
CA ASN A 17 12.67 3.37 -42.89
C ASN A 17 12.25 3.92 -41.52
N LEU A 18 11.69 5.13 -41.49
CA LEU A 18 10.92 5.63 -40.35
C LEU A 18 9.66 4.77 -40.21
N ILE A 19 9.80 3.62 -39.58
CA ILE A 19 8.71 2.99 -38.85
C ILE A 19 8.84 3.53 -37.43
N THR A 20 8.30 4.73 -37.18
CA THR A 20 7.90 5.13 -35.83
C THR A 20 6.62 4.39 -35.50
N LEU A 21 6.70 3.05 -35.35
CA LEU A 21 5.88 2.40 -34.35
C LEU A 21 6.40 2.96 -33.03
N GLY A 22 5.65 3.90 -32.47
CA GLY A 22 5.74 4.22 -31.05
C GLY A 22 5.38 2.96 -30.27
N ALA A 23 6.34 2.05 -30.14
CA ALA A 23 6.38 1.19 -28.99
C ALA A 23 6.54 2.15 -27.82
N ALA A 24 5.42 2.50 -27.20
CA ALA A 24 5.45 2.83 -25.79
C ALA A 24 6.28 1.72 -25.16
N ILE A 25 7.49 2.06 -24.71
CA ILE A 25 8.25 1.19 -23.84
C ILE A 25 7.34 1.13 -22.61
N ALA A 26 6.48 0.12 -22.56
CA ALA A 26 5.76 -0.23 -21.36
C ALA A 26 6.88 -0.63 -20.40
N LEU A 27 7.34 0.34 -19.60
CA LEU A 27 8.05 0.05 -18.38
C LEU A 27 7.22 -1.03 -17.68
N PRO A 28 7.83 -2.15 -17.25
CA PRO A 28 7.07 -3.21 -16.61
C PRO A 28 6.32 -2.60 -15.43
N ARG A 29 5.01 -2.40 -15.60
CA ARG A 29 4.09 -2.03 -14.53
C ARG A 29 4.10 -3.21 -13.59
N ASN A 30 4.95 -3.17 -12.57
CA ASN A 30 5.02 -4.29 -11.64
C ASN A 30 3.92 -4.18 -10.60
N ILE A 31 2.67 -4.20 -11.07
CA ILE A 31 1.48 -4.24 -10.21
C ILE A 31 1.55 -5.42 -9.23
N ASN A 32 2.20 -6.52 -9.62
CA ASN A 32 2.41 -7.66 -8.73
C ASN A 32 3.21 -7.25 -7.47
N THR A 33 4.19 -6.35 -7.59
CA THR A 33 4.89 -5.81 -6.41
C THR A 33 3.95 -5.04 -5.49
N VAL A 34 3.02 -4.26 -6.02
CA VAL A 34 2.02 -3.56 -5.20
C VAL A 34 1.08 -4.56 -4.53
N LEU A 35 0.58 -5.56 -5.26
CA LEU A 35 -0.32 -6.60 -4.74
C LEU A 35 0.35 -7.46 -3.66
N ASP A 36 1.60 -7.86 -3.88
CA ASP A 36 2.41 -8.61 -2.91
C ASP A 36 2.60 -7.79 -1.63
N LYS A 37 2.93 -6.50 -1.76
CA LYS A 37 3.10 -5.59 -0.62
C LYS A 37 1.80 -5.30 0.12
N LEU A 38 0.68 -5.17 -0.58
CA LEU A 38 -0.64 -5.07 0.05
C LEU A 38 -1.00 -6.33 0.85
N THR A 39 -0.63 -7.50 0.35
CA THR A 39 -0.81 -8.77 1.07
C THR A 39 0.10 -8.85 2.30
N GLU A 40 1.34 -8.39 2.18
CA GLU A 40 2.29 -8.29 3.30
C GLU A 40 1.78 -7.30 4.37
N LEU A 41 1.18 -6.19 3.96
CA LEU A 41 0.58 -5.21 4.87
C LEU A 41 -0.49 -5.81 5.78
N GLY A 42 -1.39 -6.65 5.23
CA GLY A 42 -2.37 -7.36 6.06
C GLY A 42 -1.72 -8.32 7.07
N THR A 43 -0.56 -8.89 6.73
CA THR A 43 0.22 -9.71 7.68
C THR A 43 0.84 -8.87 8.79
N LEU A 44 1.33 -7.66 8.45
CA LEU A 44 1.91 -6.72 9.41
C LEU A 44 0.84 -6.19 10.37
N GLU A 45 -0.35 -5.85 9.88
CA GLU A 45 -1.51 -5.51 10.72
C GLU A 45 -1.83 -6.67 11.69
N GLY A 46 -1.96 -7.90 11.18
CA GLY A 46 -2.23 -9.07 12.00
C GLY A 46 -1.15 -9.34 13.07
N LYS A 47 0.09 -8.93 12.83
CA LYS A 47 1.16 -8.98 13.83
C LYS A 47 0.95 -7.93 14.92
N VAL A 48 0.57 -6.70 14.58
CA VAL A 48 0.22 -5.66 15.56
C VAL A 48 -0.92 -6.15 16.45
N ASP A 49 -1.96 -6.74 15.85
CA ASP A 49 -3.06 -7.36 16.59
C ASP A 49 -2.59 -8.43 17.58
N GLN A 50 -1.70 -9.31 17.14
CA GLN A 50 -1.17 -10.38 17.98
C GLN A 50 -0.34 -9.83 19.16
N GLU A 51 0.52 -8.85 18.90
CA GLU A 51 1.34 -8.22 19.94
C GLU A 51 0.44 -7.45 20.92
N LEU A 52 -0.56 -6.70 20.43
CA LEU A 52 -1.55 -6.05 21.28
C LEU A 52 -2.30 -7.06 22.13
N GLN A 53 -2.76 -8.18 21.59
CA GLN A 53 -3.50 -9.17 22.38
C GLN A 53 -2.66 -9.82 23.48
N SER A 54 -1.42 -10.22 23.12
CA SER A 54 -0.55 -11.00 23.99
C SER A 54 0.20 -10.16 25.03
N TRP A 55 0.33 -8.85 24.83
CA TRP A 55 1.09 -7.99 25.74
C TRP A 55 0.39 -7.79 27.10
N THR A 56 1.17 -7.97 28.16
CA THR A 56 0.71 -8.02 29.57
C THR A 56 0.94 -6.72 30.34
N GLY A 57 1.55 -5.70 29.74
CA GLY A 57 1.75 -4.39 30.35
C GLY A 57 3.14 -4.12 30.94
N GLU A 58 4.06 -5.08 30.88
CA GLU A 58 5.44 -4.83 31.27
C GLU A 58 6.11 -3.90 30.26
N HIS A 59 6.54 -2.71 30.70
CA HIS A 59 7.18 -1.69 29.85
C HIS A 59 8.36 -2.25 29.05
N ASN A 60 9.23 -3.03 29.68
CA ASN A 60 10.39 -3.64 29.02
C ASN A 60 10.01 -4.70 27.98
N ALA A 61 8.77 -5.18 28.00
CA ALA A 61 8.23 -6.15 27.04
C ALA A 61 7.44 -5.49 25.91
N ALA A 62 7.40 -4.15 25.82
CA ALA A 62 6.66 -3.44 24.78
C ALA A 62 7.40 -3.32 23.44
N MET A 63 8.71 -3.61 23.42
CA MET A 63 9.53 -3.48 22.21
C MET A 63 8.98 -4.28 21.00
N PRO A 64 8.52 -5.54 21.15
CA PRO A 64 7.92 -6.27 20.03
C PRO A 64 6.68 -5.58 19.45
N LEU A 65 5.81 -5.04 20.30
CA LEU A 65 4.64 -4.26 19.86
C LEU A 65 5.06 -3.01 19.09
N LEU A 66 5.98 -2.22 19.63
CA LEU A 66 6.45 -0.99 18.97
C LEU A 66 7.14 -1.29 17.63
N MET A 67 7.92 -2.38 17.57
CA MET A 67 8.53 -2.84 16.32
C MET A 67 7.49 -3.32 15.30
N ALA A 68 6.42 -3.98 15.74
CA ALA A 68 5.34 -4.41 14.85
C ALA A 68 4.59 -3.20 14.27
N ILE A 69 4.26 -2.21 15.10
CA ILE A 69 3.62 -0.96 14.69
C ILE A 69 4.50 -0.20 13.69
N GLN A 70 5.80 -0.08 13.99
CA GLN A 70 6.76 0.55 13.09
C GLN A 70 6.86 -0.18 11.75
N ALA A 71 7.00 -1.51 11.77
CA ALA A 71 7.08 -2.32 10.56
C ALA A 71 5.83 -2.19 9.69
N TRP A 72 4.64 -2.10 10.31
CA TRP A 72 3.40 -1.87 9.59
C TRP A 72 3.39 -0.50 8.89
N GLY A 73 3.79 0.56 9.59
CA GLY A 73 3.92 1.89 9.00
C GLY A 73 4.97 1.96 7.88
N ASP A 74 6.11 1.29 8.05
CA ASP A 74 7.14 1.19 7.01
C ASP A 74 6.64 0.42 5.78
N GLY A 75 5.87 -0.66 6.00
CA GLY A 75 5.18 -1.38 4.93
C GLY A 75 4.22 -0.50 4.13
N MET A 76 3.50 0.43 4.78
CA MET A 76 2.58 1.34 4.09
C MET A 76 3.36 2.31 3.19
N GLN A 77 4.48 2.83 3.71
CA GLN A 77 5.36 3.71 2.96
C GLN A 77 6.02 3.01 1.78
N ASP A 78 6.48 1.77 1.95
CA ASP A 78 7.06 0.96 0.88
C ASP A 78 6.02 0.60 -0.20
N THR A 79 4.77 0.36 0.20
CA THR A 79 3.66 0.10 -0.73
C THR A 79 3.29 1.36 -1.50
N THR A 80 3.29 2.51 -0.84
CA THR A 80 3.10 3.82 -1.46
C THR A 80 4.18 4.07 -2.51
N ALA A 81 5.45 3.88 -2.16
CA ALA A 81 6.56 4.03 -3.09
C ALA A 81 6.45 3.09 -4.30
N ALA A 82 6.07 1.83 -4.07
CA ALA A 82 5.86 0.87 -5.16
C ALA A 82 4.68 1.25 -6.07
N ALA A 83 3.60 1.78 -5.51
CA ALA A 83 2.49 2.33 -6.29
C ALA A 83 2.97 3.53 -7.11
N ASP A 84 3.80 4.39 -6.53
CA ASP A 84 4.30 5.59 -7.19
C ASP A 84 5.19 5.34 -8.41
N GLU A 85 5.92 4.22 -8.40
CA GLU A 85 6.72 3.76 -9.54
C GLU A 85 5.87 3.35 -10.75
N ILE A 86 4.56 3.07 -10.57
CA ILE A 86 3.67 2.68 -11.66
C ILE A 86 3.27 3.91 -12.48
N GLN A 87 3.61 3.88 -13.77
CA GLN A 87 3.25 4.93 -14.72
C GLN A 87 1.86 4.74 -15.33
N GLY A 88 1.00 5.72 -15.09
CA GLY A 88 -0.37 5.77 -15.60
C GLY A 88 -1.34 4.88 -14.83
N PRO A 89 -2.60 4.81 -15.28
CA PRO A 89 -3.64 4.07 -14.58
C PRO A 89 -3.42 2.56 -14.65
N PHE A 90 -3.90 1.87 -13.62
CA PHE A 90 -4.02 0.42 -13.56
C PHE A 90 -4.92 -0.11 -14.69
N HIS A 91 -4.67 -1.34 -15.11
CA HIS A 91 -5.67 -2.05 -15.90
C HIS A 91 -6.91 -2.33 -15.04
N GLU A 92 -8.07 -2.52 -15.67
CA GLU A 92 -9.32 -2.70 -14.93
C GLU A 92 -9.30 -3.92 -13.98
N ALA A 93 -8.64 -5.01 -14.38
CA ALA A 93 -8.47 -6.18 -13.53
C ALA A 93 -7.57 -5.89 -12.32
N ASP A 94 -6.48 -5.16 -12.52
CA ASP A 94 -5.53 -4.76 -11.49
C ASP A 94 -6.19 -3.80 -10.49
N SER A 95 -6.90 -2.79 -10.99
CA SER A 95 -7.71 -1.85 -10.21
C SER A 95 -8.71 -2.58 -9.31
N LYS A 96 -9.40 -3.59 -9.86
CA LYS A 96 -10.32 -4.42 -9.09
C LYS A 96 -9.59 -5.20 -7.98
N GLN A 97 -8.43 -5.80 -8.26
CA GLN A 97 -7.67 -6.55 -7.28
C GLN A 97 -7.14 -5.67 -6.15
N VAL A 98 -6.55 -4.52 -6.49
CA VAL A 98 -6.12 -3.52 -5.50
C VAL A 98 -7.28 -3.13 -4.60
N LYS A 99 -8.44 -2.78 -5.18
CA LYS A 99 -9.65 -2.45 -4.41
C LYS A 99 -10.09 -3.60 -3.51
N ASP A 100 -10.20 -4.83 -4.04
CA ASP A 100 -10.69 -5.96 -3.27
C ASP A 100 -9.77 -6.23 -2.05
N ILE A 101 -8.45 -6.04 -2.18
CA ILE A 101 -7.49 -6.17 -1.08
C ILE A 101 -7.61 -5.00 -0.10
N THR A 102 -7.63 -3.75 -0.57
CA THR A 102 -7.67 -2.57 0.31
C THR A 102 -8.99 -2.47 1.07
N VAL A 103 -10.12 -2.82 0.45
CA VAL A 103 -11.41 -2.93 1.13
C VAL A 103 -11.35 -4.01 2.20
N GLY A 104 -10.80 -5.19 1.89
CA GLY A 104 -10.66 -6.27 2.88
C GLY A 104 -9.79 -5.89 4.07
N MET A 105 -8.74 -5.08 3.87
CA MET A 105 -7.94 -4.52 4.95
C MET A 105 -8.73 -3.50 5.77
N GLY A 106 -9.40 -2.55 5.09
CA GLY A 106 -10.20 -1.54 5.78
C GLY A 106 -11.35 -2.12 6.60
N ASP A 107 -12.00 -3.17 6.12
CA ASP A 107 -13.04 -3.91 6.86
C ASP A 107 -12.48 -4.62 8.12
N ALA A 108 -11.18 -4.90 8.17
CA ALA A 108 -10.51 -5.53 9.32
C ALA A 108 -10.06 -4.51 10.39
N MET A 109 -9.75 -3.28 9.98
CA MET A 109 -9.23 -2.20 10.85
C MET A 109 -10.06 -1.92 12.13
N PRO A 110 -11.41 -1.98 12.14
CA PRO A 110 -12.19 -1.78 13.36
C PRO A 110 -11.79 -2.71 14.51
N LYS A 111 -11.36 -3.94 14.21
CA LYS A 111 -10.84 -4.88 15.21
C LYS A 111 -9.51 -4.38 15.80
N THR A 112 -8.62 -3.91 14.95
CA THR A 112 -7.31 -3.34 15.32
C THR A 112 -7.50 -2.13 16.23
N PHE A 113 -8.40 -1.22 15.88
CA PHE A 113 -8.78 -0.07 16.71
C PHE A 113 -9.33 -0.48 18.07
N ALA A 114 -10.23 -1.47 18.12
CA ALA A 114 -10.75 -2.01 19.37
C ALA A 114 -9.65 -2.59 20.27
N LEU A 115 -8.59 -3.20 19.70
CA LEU A 115 -7.47 -3.72 20.48
C LEU A 115 -6.64 -2.61 21.12
N PHE A 116 -6.37 -1.52 20.41
CA PHE A 116 -5.72 -0.34 21.00
C PHE A 116 -6.53 0.22 22.16
N MET A 117 -7.85 0.38 21.95
CA MET A 117 -8.77 0.86 22.98
C MET A 117 -8.82 -0.06 24.22
N ASN A 118 -8.91 -1.37 24.00
CA ASN A 118 -8.92 -2.35 25.09
C ASN A 118 -7.60 -2.38 25.88
N LYS A 119 -6.48 -2.04 25.24
CA LYS A 119 -5.16 -1.97 25.88
C LYS A 119 -4.79 -0.59 26.38
N LYS A 120 -5.65 0.43 26.22
CA LYS A 120 -5.38 1.82 26.61
C LYS A 120 -4.80 1.93 28.02
N GLN A 121 -5.54 1.48 29.03
CA GLN A 121 -5.10 1.58 30.43
C GLN A 121 -3.73 0.92 30.65
N VAL A 122 -3.50 -0.24 30.06
CA VAL A 122 -2.24 -0.99 30.20
C VAL A 122 -1.07 -0.26 29.52
N LEU A 123 -1.31 0.35 28.35
CA LEU A 123 -0.32 1.18 27.64
C LEU A 123 0.00 2.46 28.43
N GLU A 124 -0.99 3.04 29.09
CA GLU A 124 -0.83 4.23 29.94
C GLU A 124 -0.04 3.93 31.22
N GLU A 125 -0.37 2.84 31.93
CA GLU A 125 0.36 2.39 33.13
C GLU A 125 1.82 2.06 32.81
N ALA A 126 2.11 1.63 31.59
CA ALA A 126 3.46 1.41 31.09
C ALA A 126 4.14 2.67 30.54
N TYR A 127 3.56 3.87 30.69
CA TYR A 127 4.12 5.14 30.17
C TYR A 127 4.34 5.17 28.65
N LEU A 128 3.59 4.38 27.88
CA LEU A 128 3.70 4.31 26.41
C LEU A 128 2.70 5.19 25.68
N ARG A 129 1.79 5.84 26.42
CA ARG A 129 0.72 6.67 25.88
C ARG A 129 1.15 7.62 24.75
N GLY A 130 2.15 8.47 25.03
CA GLY A 130 2.65 9.44 24.03
C GLY A 130 3.34 8.79 22.83
N VAL A 131 3.98 7.62 23.03
CA VAL A 131 4.60 6.84 21.94
C VAL A 131 3.52 6.24 21.04
N ILE A 132 2.47 5.67 21.62
CA ILE A 132 1.33 5.12 20.88
C ILE A 132 0.58 6.22 20.13
N TYR A 133 0.32 7.36 20.77
CA TYR A 133 -0.26 8.54 20.10
C TYR A 133 0.55 8.94 18.86
N PHE A 134 1.88 9.07 19.00
CA PHE A 134 2.75 9.42 17.87
C PHE A 134 2.67 8.38 16.74
N HIS A 135 2.70 7.09 17.07
CA HIS A 135 2.60 6.04 16.07
C HIS A 135 1.23 6.03 15.37
N LEU A 136 0.13 6.22 16.08
CA LEU A 136 -1.20 6.28 15.48
C LEU A 136 -1.35 7.46 14.51
N LYS A 137 -0.84 8.65 14.88
CA LYS A 137 -0.78 9.80 13.94
C LYS A 137 0.06 9.48 12.70
N SER A 138 1.21 8.83 12.88
CA SER A 138 2.06 8.41 11.76
C SER A 138 1.36 7.40 10.85
N LEU A 139 0.67 6.41 11.42
CA LEU A 139 -0.08 5.40 10.67
C LEU A 139 -1.27 6.02 9.90
N LEU A 140 -2.00 6.97 10.50
CA LEU A 140 -3.05 7.71 9.83
C LEU A 140 -2.52 8.40 8.57
N THR A 141 -1.47 9.23 8.70
CA THR A 141 -0.88 9.95 7.55
C THR A 141 -0.37 9.01 6.46
N ARG A 142 0.19 7.86 6.85
CA ARG A 142 0.68 6.83 5.91
C ARG A 142 -0.47 6.09 5.23
N THR A 143 -1.58 5.87 5.92
CA THR A 143 -2.81 5.28 5.36
C THR A 143 -3.40 6.20 4.31
N GLU A 144 -3.52 7.50 4.61
CA GLU A 144 -3.99 8.52 3.65
C GLU A 144 -3.07 8.58 2.42
N SER A 145 -1.75 8.63 2.63
CA SER A 145 -0.78 8.68 1.53
C SER A 145 -0.85 7.44 0.64
N LEU A 146 -1.03 6.25 1.22
CA LEU A 146 -1.19 5.01 0.49
C LEU A 146 -2.51 5.01 -0.30
N ALA A 147 -3.61 5.45 0.31
CA ALA A 147 -4.91 5.56 -0.35
C ALA A 147 -4.84 6.51 -1.55
N ASP A 148 -4.19 7.66 -1.41
CA ASP A 148 -3.99 8.61 -2.50
C ASP A 148 -3.17 7.99 -3.65
N ALA A 149 -2.02 7.41 -3.35
CA ALA A 149 -1.13 6.82 -4.37
C ALA A 149 -1.80 5.69 -5.16
N LEU A 150 -2.62 4.87 -4.51
CA LEU A 150 -3.42 3.84 -5.19
C LEU A 150 -4.58 4.48 -5.97
N GLY A 151 -5.33 5.39 -5.34
CA GLY A 151 -6.52 6.02 -5.88
C GLY A 151 -6.27 6.85 -7.15
N GLU A 152 -5.11 7.49 -7.27
CA GLU A 152 -4.69 8.21 -8.49
C GLU A 152 -4.58 7.30 -9.72
N ARG A 153 -4.35 6.00 -9.50
CA ARG A 153 -4.10 5.02 -10.58
C ARG A 153 -5.30 4.11 -10.82
N MET A 154 -6.23 4.02 -9.88
CA MET A 154 -7.40 3.16 -9.98
C MET A 154 -8.44 3.66 -10.99
N ALA A 155 -9.28 2.74 -11.48
CA ALA A 155 -10.48 3.12 -12.19
C ALA A 155 -11.44 3.84 -11.24
N GLU A 156 -12.11 4.89 -11.71
CA GLU A 156 -12.98 5.76 -10.90
C GLU A 156 -14.02 4.97 -10.07
N LYS A 157 -14.61 3.92 -10.66
CA LYS A 157 -15.59 3.05 -10.00
C LYS A 157 -15.02 2.31 -8.78
N ASP A 158 -13.75 1.90 -8.86
CA ASP A 158 -13.09 1.13 -7.80
C ASP A 158 -12.55 2.09 -6.74
N ARG A 159 -12.00 3.23 -7.18
CA ARG A 159 -11.60 4.33 -6.28
C ARG A 159 -12.74 4.77 -5.38
N LYS A 160 -13.95 5.02 -5.92
CA LYS A 160 -15.10 5.45 -5.09
C LYS A 160 -15.47 4.48 -3.97
N VAL A 161 -15.29 3.18 -4.20
CA VAL A 161 -15.54 2.17 -3.17
C VAL A 161 -14.44 2.21 -2.11
N MET A 162 -13.18 2.32 -2.54
CA MET A 162 -12.04 2.45 -1.64
C MET A 162 -12.12 3.74 -0.80
N ASP A 163 -12.45 4.88 -1.40
CA ASP A 163 -12.54 6.18 -0.73
C ASP A 163 -13.54 6.12 0.45
N GLY A 164 -14.69 5.45 0.28
CA GLY A 164 -15.65 5.27 1.38
C GLY A 164 -15.12 4.42 2.54
N VAL A 165 -14.37 3.36 2.24
CA VAL A 165 -13.72 2.53 3.27
C VAL A 165 -12.58 3.28 3.95
N VAL A 166 -11.82 4.08 3.20
CA VAL A 166 -10.73 4.90 3.74
C VAL A 166 -11.28 5.96 4.69
N GLU A 167 -12.43 6.58 4.38
CA GLU A 167 -13.13 7.51 5.28
C GLU A 167 -13.44 6.84 6.63
N ASP A 168 -14.04 5.65 6.62
CA ASP A 168 -14.33 4.88 7.85
C ASP A 168 -13.05 4.54 8.65
N VAL A 169 -11.95 4.22 7.95
CA VAL A 169 -10.66 3.91 8.58
C VAL A 169 -10.01 5.17 9.18
N VAL A 170 -10.06 6.30 8.48
CA VAL A 170 -9.54 7.60 8.95
C VAL A 170 -10.30 8.03 10.21
N ASP A 171 -11.63 8.00 10.19
CA ASP A 171 -12.47 8.28 11.35
C ASP A 171 -12.13 7.35 12.52
N GLY A 172 -11.91 6.06 12.24
CA GLY A 172 -11.47 5.09 13.24
C GLY A 172 -10.12 5.43 13.87
N TYR A 173 -9.14 5.85 13.07
CA TYR A 173 -7.86 6.34 13.58
C TYR A 173 -8.06 7.57 14.47
N GLU A 174 -8.81 8.58 14.02
CA GLU A 174 -9.05 9.82 14.77
C GLU A 174 -9.68 9.53 16.14
N ASN A 175 -10.70 8.68 16.18
CA ASN A 175 -11.34 8.26 17.43
C ASN A 175 -10.36 7.60 18.40
N VAL A 176 -9.47 6.71 17.92
CA VAL A 176 -8.47 6.08 18.78
C VAL A 176 -7.40 7.09 19.20
N ILE A 177 -6.97 7.97 18.31
CA ILE A 177 -5.96 9.01 18.59
C ILE A 177 -6.42 9.92 19.73
N ASP A 178 -7.66 10.39 19.69
CA ASP A 178 -8.25 11.28 20.71
C ASP A 178 -8.15 10.68 22.12
N GLU A 179 -8.29 9.36 22.21
CA GLU A 179 -8.21 8.62 23.47
C GLU A 179 -6.78 8.59 24.04
N PHE A 180 -5.75 8.72 23.20
CA PHE A 180 -4.34 8.77 23.60
C PHE A 180 -3.75 10.20 23.65
N GLU A 181 -4.52 11.25 23.36
CA GLU A 181 -4.02 12.64 23.31
C GLU A 181 -3.79 13.27 24.71
N TYR A 182 -4.71 13.12 25.67
CA TYR A 182 -4.73 13.76 27.03
C TYR A 182 -4.11 13.06 28.25
#